data_AF-A0AAW0YW46-F1
#
_entry.id   AF-A0AAW0YW46-F1
#
_cell.length_a   1.000
_cell.length_b   1.000
_cell.length_c   1.000
_cell.angle_alpha   90.00
_cell.angle_beta   90.00
_cell.angle_gamma   90.00
#
_symmetry.space_group_name_H-M   'P 1'
#
loop_
_entity.id
_entity.type
_entity.pdbx_description
1 polymer ?
#
loop_
_entity_poly.entity_id
_entity_poly.type
_entity_poly.pdbx_seq_one_letter_code
_entity_poly.pdbx_strand_id
1 'polypeptide(L)'
;MATFNPSVYALPSSPFPTNSHPSSTLTEQLDTEELISSLFDLTSPPESSSSSSSILTLRKAEHTSFLAETFFKLSARYVSLDASRPWLVFWTVHSLDLLQVALDQGTKDRVVSTLLRFLSPTGGFAGGPANSQLPHLLPTYASVSSLAIVGHAGPGGGWDELAKARQSIYEFFMTCKRPDGGFVVCQGGEVDVRGTYCLLVVATLLDLLTPELLNNVDHFLAGCQTYEGGFACSTYPFPTPSSRAAIAEAHGGYTSCALNSHFLLSAVPLPNLPKPVDVNAALRWSVLQQGEAVEGGGFRGRTNKLVDGCYSWWVGGALPVVEELVRREKSGRERVEKKIRIEKVEEEGVTPGQEDDWEDIAPSPPLFNRVSLQEFTLIAAQQEPGSSGGLRDKPGKRPDQYHTCNNLSGLSTAQHRVVHSPAVVAANRASFDTTKGLRPIRPIFADGGWASEEVRQIARREVWASALGWVEEEGGEILVGGKDNRLNATTPVFNVLGIRLKPFINYFYGQDN
;
A
#
# COMPACT_ATOMS: atom_id res chain seq x y z
N MET A 1 -1.14 -26.65 -5.89
CA MET A 1 -1.51 -25.22 -5.81
C MET A 1 -3.02 -24.97 -5.81
N ALA A 2 -3.84 -25.75 -6.57
CA ALA A 2 -5.31 -25.57 -6.61
C ALA A 2 -6.03 -25.70 -5.25
N THR A 3 -5.48 -26.47 -4.30
CA THR A 3 -6.14 -26.75 -3.01
C THR A 3 -6.30 -25.55 -2.08
N PHE A 4 -5.50 -24.49 -2.23
CA PHE A 4 -5.51 -23.31 -1.33
C PHE A 4 -5.95 -22.00 -2.01
N ASN A 5 -6.31 -22.04 -3.29
CA ASN A 5 -6.97 -20.93 -3.99
C ASN A 5 -8.13 -21.47 -4.84
N PRO A 6 -9.17 -22.05 -4.23
CA PRO A 6 -10.30 -22.55 -5.00
C PRO A 6 -10.97 -21.39 -5.76
N SER A 7 -11.38 -21.65 -7.01
CA SER A 7 -12.28 -20.77 -7.75
C SER A 7 -13.61 -20.63 -7.02
N VAL A 8 -14.24 -19.46 -7.09
CA VAL A 8 -15.62 -19.23 -6.62
C VAL A 8 -16.58 -20.26 -7.23
N TYR A 9 -16.40 -20.59 -8.52
CA TYR A 9 -17.22 -21.58 -9.22
C TYR A 9 -17.04 -23.02 -8.69
N ALA A 10 -15.95 -23.31 -8.00
CA ALA A 10 -15.67 -24.62 -7.42
C ALA A 10 -16.21 -24.76 -5.99
N LEU A 11 -16.77 -23.69 -5.40
CA LEU A 11 -17.26 -23.65 -4.03
C LEU A 11 -18.79 -23.63 -3.99
N PRO A 12 -19.43 -24.21 -2.97
CA PRO A 12 -20.85 -24.03 -2.76
C PRO A 12 -21.15 -22.56 -2.45
N SER A 13 -22.07 -21.98 -3.21
CA SER A 13 -22.62 -20.65 -2.93
C SER A 13 -23.82 -20.79 -2.00
N SER A 14 -23.80 -20.12 -0.86
CA SER A 14 -24.89 -20.14 0.13
C SER A 14 -25.04 -18.76 0.75
N PRO A 15 -26.25 -18.21 0.86
CA PRO A 15 -26.47 -16.91 1.47
C PRO A 15 -26.03 -16.88 2.94
N PHE A 16 -25.70 -15.70 3.44
CA PHE A 16 -25.34 -15.55 4.85
C PHE A 16 -26.47 -16.05 5.78
N PRO A 17 -26.20 -16.94 6.75
CA PRO A 17 -27.23 -17.50 7.61
C PRO A 17 -27.95 -16.42 8.43
N THR A 18 -29.28 -16.37 8.29
CA THR A 18 -30.10 -15.35 8.96
C THR A 18 -30.22 -15.57 10.47
N ASN A 19 -30.04 -16.81 10.93
CA ASN A 19 -30.32 -17.25 12.30
C ASN A 19 -31.71 -16.82 12.80
N SER A 20 -32.67 -16.66 11.88
CA SER A 20 -34.02 -16.13 12.13
C SER A 20 -34.03 -14.73 12.77
N HIS A 21 -32.97 -13.94 12.61
CA HIS A 21 -32.84 -12.61 13.21
C HIS A 21 -32.60 -11.53 12.14
N PRO A 22 -33.66 -10.88 11.63
CA PRO A 22 -33.51 -9.84 10.62
C PRO A 22 -32.80 -8.60 11.16
N SER A 23 -32.05 -7.91 10.31
CA SER A 23 -31.43 -6.62 10.58
C SER A 23 -31.16 -5.88 9.27
N SER A 24 -30.96 -4.56 9.33
CA SER A 24 -30.58 -3.78 8.14
C SER A 24 -29.28 -4.30 7.51
N THR A 25 -28.30 -4.69 8.34
CA THR A 25 -27.05 -5.32 7.89
C THR A 25 -27.32 -6.58 7.08
N LEU A 26 -28.17 -7.47 7.58
CA LEU A 26 -28.50 -8.72 6.89
C LEU A 26 -29.26 -8.45 5.59
N THR A 27 -30.18 -7.50 5.57
CA THR A 27 -30.90 -7.14 4.33
C THR A 27 -29.94 -6.64 3.26
N GLU A 28 -29.08 -5.66 3.57
CA GLU A 28 -28.09 -5.17 2.61
C GLU A 28 -27.10 -6.25 2.15
N GLN A 29 -26.75 -7.17 3.06
CA GLN A 29 -25.89 -8.32 2.76
C GLN A 29 -26.55 -9.25 1.74
N LEU A 30 -27.77 -9.70 2.00
CA LEU A 30 -28.51 -10.60 1.10
C LEU A 30 -28.79 -9.95 -0.27
N ASP A 31 -29.12 -8.66 -0.30
CA ASP A 31 -29.31 -7.92 -1.57
C ASP A 31 -28.01 -7.87 -2.39
N THR A 32 -26.87 -7.70 -1.71
CA THR A 32 -25.55 -7.68 -2.37
C THR A 32 -25.13 -9.06 -2.87
N GLU A 33 -25.39 -10.10 -2.07
CA GLU A 33 -25.18 -11.49 -2.43
C GLU A 33 -25.98 -11.86 -3.69
N GLU A 34 -27.26 -11.49 -3.76
CA GLU A 34 -28.11 -11.72 -4.93
C GLU A 34 -27.54 -11.03 -6.18
N LEU A 35 -27.14 -9.75 -6.07
CA LEU A 35 -26.57 -9.00 -7.19
C LEU A 35 -25.27 -9.60 -7.73
N ILE A 36 -24.37 -10.03 -6.84
CA ILE A 36 -23.07 -10.57 -7.24
C ILE A 36 -23.23 -11.99 -7.78
N SER A 37 -23.93 -12.88 -7.06
CA SER A 37 -24.15 -14.26 -7.51
C SER A 37 -24.86 -14.31 -8.87
N SER A 38 -25.86 -13.46 -9.10
CA SER A 38 -26.53 -13.37 -10.41
C SER A 38 -25.57 -13.03 -11.56
N LEU A 39 -24.58 -12.18 -11.31
CA LEU A 39 -23.57 -11.82 -12.31
C LEU A 39 -22.57 -12.94 -12.56
N PHE A 40 -22.22 -13.71 -11.51
CA PHE A 40 -21.41 -14.91 -11.64
C PHE A 40 -22.14 -16.01 -12.42
N ASP A 41 -23.44 -16.21 -12.20
CA ASP A 41 -24.28 -17.18 -12.93
C ASP A 41 -24.39 -16.85 -14.43
N LEU A 42 -24.40 -15.56 -14.77
CA LEU A 42 -24.41 -15.08 -16.16
C LEU A 42 -23.05 -15.19 -16.86
N THR A 43 -21.97 -15.44 -16.10
CA THR A 43 -20.60 -15.46 -16.63
C THR A 43 -20.05 -16.88 -16.62
N SER A 44 -19.53 -17.36 -17.75
CA SER A 44 -19.02 -18.74 -17.86
C SER A 44 -17.75 -18.94 -17.02
N PRO A 45 -17.57 -20.13 -16.40
CA PRO A 45 -16.37 -20.42 -15.63
C PRO A 45 -15.14 -20.57 -16.55
N PRO A 46 -13.94 -20.20 -16.07
CA PRO A 46 -12.72 -20.15 -16.88
C PRO A 46 -12.28 -21.50 -17.45
N GLU A 47 -12.68 -22.63 -16.85
CA GLU A 47 -12.28 -23.98 -17.26
C GLU A 47 -13.19 -24.61 -18.34
N SER A 48 -14.30 -23.97 -18.71
CA SER A 48 -15.35 -24.58 -19.55
C SER A 48 -15.28 -24.28 -21.06
N SER A 49 -14.34 -23.45 -21.52
CA SER A 49 -14.38 -22.93 -22.90
C SER A 49 -13.58 -23.79 -23.89
N SER A 50 -14.28 -24.66 -24.64
CA SER A 50 -13.82 -25.24 -25.91
C SER A 50 -14.13 -24.34 -27.12
N SER A 51 -14.71 -23.15 -26.91
CA SER A 51 -14.98 -22.13 -27.93
C SER A 51 -14.34 -20.79 -27.54
N SER A 52 -13.90 -20.02 -28.53
CA SER A 52 -13.17 -18.75 -28.39
C SER A 52 -13.97 -17.59 -27.79
N SER A 53 -15.13 -17.82 -27.18
CA SER A 53 -16.11 -16.77 -26.84
C SER A 53 -16.30 -16.44 -25.35
N SER A 54 -15.62 -17.10 -24.40
CA SER A 54 -15.89 -16.86 -22.97
C SER A 54 -14.67 -16.97 -22.04
N ILE A 55 -13.52 -16.48 -22.46
CA ILE A 55 -12.38 -16.31 -21.55
C ILE A 55 -12.70 -15.11 -20.64
N LEU A 56 -12.67 -15.28 -19.31
CA LEU A 56 -12.74 -14.15 -18.36
C LEU A 56 -11.65 -13.14 -18.74
N THR A 57 -12.03 -11.97 -19.26
CA THR A 57 -11.07 -11.05 -19.90
C THR A 57 -11.12 -9.66 -19.27
N LEU A 58 -9.96 -9.18 -18.84
CA LEU A 58 -9.77 -7.79 -18.43
C LEU A 58 -9.85 -6.88 -19.67
N ARG A 59 -10.81 -5.97 -19.69
CA ARG A 59 -11.13 -5.10 -20.83
C ARG A 59 -10.22 -3.87 -20.83
N LYS A 60 -8.90 -4.12 -20.95
CA LYS A 60 -7.85 -3.10 -20.84
C LYS A 60 -8.10 -1.88 -21.74
N ALA A 61 -8.58 -2.10 -22.97
CA ALA A 61 -8.90 -1.02 -23.90
C ALA A 61 -10.04 -0.12 -23.39
N GLU A 62 -11.12 -0.69 -22.85
CA GLU A 62 -12.22 0.08 -22.27
C GLU A 62 -11.77 0.87 -21.04
N HIS A 63 -11.01 0.25 -20.15
CA HIS A 63 -10.46 0.94 -18.98
C HIS A 63 -9.48 2.05 -19.35
N THR A 64 -8.69 1.86 -20.42
CA THR A 64 -7.81 2.90 -20.96
C THR A 64 -8.60 4.08 -21.50
N SER A 65 -9.67 3.83 -22.27
CA SER A 65 -10.57 4.87 -22.78
C SER A 65 -11.21 5.66 -21.63
N PHE A 66 -11.72 4.97 -20.61
CA PHE A 66 -12.28 5.59 -19.40
C PHE A 66 -11.29 6.58 -18.74
N LEU A 67 -10.04 6.13 -18.56
CA LEU A 67 -8.98 6.93 -17.98
C LEU A 67 -8.63 8.13 -18.89
N ALA A 68 -8.50 7.91 -20.20
CA ALA A 68 -8.17 8.96 -21.17
C ALA A 68 -9.24 10.06 -21.23
N GLU A 69 -10.53 9.69 -21.24
CA GLU A 69 -11.65 10.64 -21.24
C GLU A 69 -11.61 11.57 -20.02
N THR A 70 -11.26 11.02 -18.85
CA THR A 70 -11.23 11.79 -17.62
C THR A 70 -9.91 12.54 -17.38
N PHE A 71 -8.85 12.21 -18.13
CA PHE A 71 -7.51 12.75 -17.86
C PHE A 71 -7.35 14.21 -18.29
N PHE A 72 -7.99 14.62 -19.40
CA PHE A 72 -7.82 15.95 -19.98
C PHE A 72 -8.98 16.91 -19.69
N LYS A 73 -10.17 16.38 -19.42
CA LYS A 73 -11.35 17.19 -19.11
C LYS A 73 -12.30 16.41 -18.21
N LEU A 74 -12.59 16.98 -17.05
CA LEU A 74 -13.60 16.46 -16.13
C LEU A 74 -14.89 17.25 -16.28
N SER A 75 -16.03 16.58 -16.15
CA SER A 75 -17.33 17.26 -16.09
C SER A 75 -17.51 17.99 -14.75
N ALA A 76 -18.39 18.99 -14.70
CA ALA A 76 -18.60 19.84 -13.51
C ALA A 76 -18.94 19.06 -12.22
N ARG A 77 -19.45 17.82 -12.33
CA ARG A 77 -19.73 16.95 -11.17
C ARG A 77 -18.48 16.61 -10.35
N TYR A 78 -17.28 16.72 -10.94
CA TYR A 78 -16.00 16.49 -10.26
C TYR A 78 -15.59 17.65 -9.33
N VAL A 79 -16.41 18.70 -9.18
CA VAL A 79 -16.15 19.78 -8.21
C VAL A 79 -16.02 19.27 -6.77
N SER A 80 -16.69 18.15 -6.43
CA SER A 80 -16.50 17.49 -5.13
C SER A 80 -15.09 16.93 -4.92
N LEU A 81 -14.29 16.82 -5.97
CA LEU A 81 -12.90 16.36 -5.98
C LEU A 81 -11.91 17.46 -6.36
N ASP A 82 -12.31 18.74 -6.31
CA ASP A 82 -11.40 19.86 -6.64
C ASP A 82 -10.23 19.98 -5.63
N ALA A 83 -10.42 19.50 -4.40
CA ALA A 83 -9.35 19.35 -3.40
C ALA A 83 -8.59 18.01 -3.48
N SER A 84 -8.86 17.21 -4.51
CA SER A 84 -8.28 15.86 -4.71
C SER A 84 -7.72 15.69 -6.12
N ARG A 85 -7.32 16.77 -6.79
CA ARG A 85 -6.76 16.69 -8.15
C ARG A 85 -5.46 15.89 -8.24
N PRO A 86 -4.52 15.95 -7.28
CA PRO A 86 -3.38 15.04 -7.22
C PRO A 86 -3.76 13.57 -7.18
N TRP A 87 -4.86 13.23 -6.48
CA TRP A 87 -5.37 11.86 -6.45
C TRP A 87 -5.91 11.42 -7.80
N LEU A 88 -6.66 12.29 -8.49
CA LEU A 88 -7.11 12.00 -9.86
C LEU A 88 -5.94 11.76 -10.80
N VAL A 89 -4.84 12.50 -10.66
CA VAL A 89 -3.59 12.26 -11.40
C VAL A 89 -3.03 10.90 -11.04
N PHE A 90 -2.76 10.63 -9.75
CA PHE A 90 -2.17 9.38 -9.28
C PHE A 90 -2.98 8.15 -9.72
N TRP A 91 -4.29 8.15 -9.46
CA TRP A 91 -5.18 7.07 -9.86
C TRP A 91 -5.15 6.83 -11.36
N THR A 92 -5.03 7.88 -12.16
CA THR A 92 -4.97 7.74 -13.61
C THR A 92 -3.63 7.19 -14.08
N VAL A 93 -2.51 7.83 -13.71
CA VAL A 93 -1.19 7.44 -14.22
C VAL A 93 -0.74 6.08 -13.69
N HIS A 94 -1.09 5.73 -12.45
CA HIS A 94 -0.80 4.40 -11.90
C HIS A 94 -1.64 3.31 -12.57
N SER A 95 -2.93 3.55 -12.81
CA SER A 95 -3.77 2.60 -13.55
C SER A 95 -3.24 2.36 -14.96
N LEU A 96 -2.79 3.40 -15.66
CA LEU A 96 -2.17 3.26 -16.99
C LEU A 96 -0.85 2.47 -16.92
N ASP A 97 -0.03 2.69 -15.88
CA ASP A 97 1.22 1.95 -15.69
C ASP A 97 0.94 0.45 -15.42
N LEU A 98 -0.08 0.13 -14.59
CA LEU A 98 -0.55 -1.23 -14.36
C LEU A 98 -1.06 -1.91 -15.64
N LEU A 99 -1.83 -1.17 -16.44
CA LEU A 99 -2.39 -1.62 -17.72
C LEU A 99 -1.36 -1.71 -18.86
N GLN A 100 -0.09 -1.37 -18.60
CA GLN A 100 1.00 -1.36 -19.59
C GLN A 100 0.78 -0.34 -20.72
N VAL A 101 0.11 0.77 -20.43
CA VAL A 101 -0.14 1.86 -21.37
C VAL A 101 0.85 2.99 -21.13
N ALA A 102 1.73 3.22 -22.11
CA ALA A 102 2.69 4.31 -22.04
C ALA A 102 2.04 5.66 -22.36
N LEU A 103 2.37 6.68 -21.55
CA LEU A 103 2.11 8.08 -21.88
C LEU A 103 3.22 8.64 -22.77
N ASP A 104 2.86 9.44 -23.77
CA ASP A 104 3.82 10.23 -24.53
C ASP A 104 4.50 11.30 -23.64
N GLN A 105 5.68 11.76 -24.06
CA GLN A 105 6.47 12.70 -23.25
C GLN A 105 5.74 14.03 -23.03
N GLY A 106 5.03 14.57 -24.03
CA GLY A 106 4.30 15.83 -23.87
C GLY A 106 3.18 15.73 -22.84
N THR A 107 2.51 14.57 -22.76
CA THR A 107 1.52 14.29 -21.72
C THR A 107 2.17 14.16 -20.34
N LYS A 108 3.33 13.51 -20.21
CA LYS A 108 4.09 13.46 -18.96
C LYS A 108 4.50 14.86 -18.49
N ASP A 109 5.02 15.69 -19.38
CA ASP A 109 5.43 17.07 -19.09
C ASP A 109 4.26 17.91 -18.57
N ARG A 110 3.05 17.71 -19.12
CA ARG A 110 1.82 18.36 -18.63
C ARG A 110 1.44 17.92 -17.23
N VAL A 111 1.61 16.64 -16.91
CA VAL A 111 1.36 16.12 -15.55
C VAL A 111 2.37 16.74 -14.57
N VAL A 112 3.67 16.70 -14.89
CA VAL A 112 4.73 17.32 -14.07
C VAL A 112 4.43 18.80 -13.84
N SER A 113 4.19 19.57 -14.91
CA SER A 113 3.87 21.00 -14.83
C SER A 113 2.63 21.27 -13.97
N THR A 114 1.60 20.42 -14.06
CA THR A 114 0.38 20.54 -13.26
C THR A 114 0.66 20.32 -11.78
N LEU A 115 1.36 19.24 -11.42
CA LEU A 115 1.69 18.92 -10.03
C LEU A 115 2.62 19.97 -9.40
N LEU A 116 3.60 20.49 -10.15
CA LEU A 116 4.49 21.54 -9.65
C LEU A 116 3.75 22.86 -9.32
N ARG A 117 2.58 23.12 -9.93
CA ARG A 117 1.72 24.26 -9.54
C ARG A 117 0.99 24.03 -8.22
N PHE A 118 0.93 22.78 -7.75
CA PHE A 118 0.29 22.40 -6.50
C PHE A 118 1.30 22.34 -5.34
N LEU A 119 2.60 22.35 -5.64
CA LEU A 119 3.67 22.45 -4.65
C LEU A 119 3.64 23.85 -4.01
N SER A 120 3.45 23.89 -2.69
CA SER A 120 3.46 25.16 -1.96
C SER A 120 4.88 25.64 -1.68
N PRO A 121 5.14 26.96 -1.75
CA PRO A 121 6.38 27.56 -1.27
C PRO A 121 6.66 27.28 0.22
N THR A 122 5.63 27.00 1.02
CA THR A 122 5.75 26.65 2.45
C THR A 122 5.96 25.15 2.69
N GLY A 123 6.12 24.35 1.63
CA GLY A 123 6.33 22.91 1.70
C GLY A 123 5.06 22.08 1.58
N GLY A 124 5.18 20.92 0.93
CA GLY A 124 4.07 20.00 0.66
C GLY A 124 3.23 20.39 -0.57
N PHE A 125 2.45 19.43 -1.08
CA PHE A 125 1.51 19.68 -2.18
C PHE A 125 0.09 19.89 -1.64
N ALA A 126 -0.64 20.79 -2.28
CA ALA A 126 -2.06 21.04 -2.03
C ALA A 126 -2.95 20.17 -2.93
N GLY A 127 -4.26 20.14 -2.65
CA GLY A 127 -5.26 19.43 -3.45
C GLY A 127 -5.54 20.02 -4.85
N GLY A 128 -4.93 21.17 -5.15
CA GLY A 128 -5.00 21.94 -6.38
C GLY A 128 -3.92 23.03 -6.39
N PRO A 129 -4.03 24.09 -7.22
CA PRO A 129 -3.05 25.18 -7.28
C PRO A 129 -2.71 25.76 -5.90
N ALA A 130 -1.43 25.95 -5.62
CA ALA A 130 -0.95 26.40 -4.31
C ALA A 130 -1.40 27.84 -3.95
N ASN A 131 -1.85 28.62 -4.92
CA ASN A 131 -2.48 29.93 -4.69
C ASN A 131 -3.96 29.83 -4.30
N SER A 132 -4.55 28.63 -4.34
CA SER A 132 -5.97 28.37 -4.04
C SER A 132 -6.16 27.47 -2.82
N GLN A 133 -5.21 26.59 -2.52
CA GLN A 133 -5.36 25.54 -1.50
C GLN A 133 -4.09 25.38 -0.67
N LEU A 134 -4.26 25.00 0.60
CA LEU A 134 -3.16 24.75 1.53
C LEU A 134 -2.53 23.35 1.30
N PRO A 135 -1.24 23.16 1.66
CA PRO A 135 -0.59 21.86 1.68
C PRO A 135 -1.32 20.85 2.55
N HIS A 136 -1.30 19.58 2.12
CA HIS A 136 -1.93 18.49 2.84
C HIS A 136 -1.15 17.18 2.60
N LEU A 137 -1.05 16.31 3.62
CA LEU A 137 -0.23 15.10 3.58
C LEU A 137 -0.66 14.13 2.47
N LEU A 138 -1.97 13.90 2.33
CA LEU A 138 -2.53 13.01 1.30
C LEU A 138 -2.19 13.42 -0.16
N PRO A 139 -2.50 14.65 -0.64
CA PRO A 139 -2.07 15.07 -1.97
C PRO A 139 -0.55 15.20 -2.11
N THR A 140 0.21 15.37 -1.02
CA THR A 140 1.67 15.27 -1.04
C THR A 140 2.13 13.86 -1.45
N TYR A 141 1.57 12.80 -0.86
CA TYR A 141 1.80 11.42 -1.30
C TYR A 141 1.39 11.23 -2.76
N ALA A 142 0.17 11.60 -3.14
CA ALA A 142 -0.32 11.38 -4.50
C ALA A 142 0.54 12.11 -5.55
N SER A 143 1.00 13.32 -5.26
CA SER A 143 1.87 14.10 -6.15
C SER A 143 3.26 13.48 -6.27
N VAL A 144 3.88 13.09 -5.16
CA VAL A 144 5.22 12.46 -5.15
C VAL A 144 5.18 11.12 -5.89
N SER A 145 4.19 10.27 -5.62
CA SER A 145 4.02 8.99 -6.32
C SER A 145 3.74 9.18 -7.81
N SER A 146 2.95 10.20 -8.19
CA SER A 146 2.74 10.53 -9.60
C SER A 146 4.03 11.00 -10.29
N LEU A 147 4.84 11.83 -9.62
CA LEU A 147 6.13 12.27 -10.12
C LEU A 147 7.13 11.10 -10.23
N ALA A 148 7.04 10.08 -9.38
CA ALA A 148 7.81 8.85 -9.54
C ALA A 148 7.41 8.06 -10.81
N ILE A 149 6.13 8.09 -11.18
CA ILE A 149 5.60 7.38 -12.36
C ILE A 149 5.94 8.12 -13.66
N VAL A 150 5.73 9.44 -13.71
CA VAL A 150 5.83 10.22 -14.97
C VAL A 150 7.03 11.15 -15.08
N GLY A 151 7.65 11.51 -13.95
CA GLY A 151 8.77 12.45 -13.91
C GLY A 151 10.11 11.79 -14.23
N HIS A 152 11.15 12.61 -14.23
CA HIS A 152 12.54 12.19 -14.40
C HIS A 152 13.50 13.23 -13.80
N ALA A 153 14.79 12.87 -13.72
CA ALA A 153 15.85 13.81 -13.37
C ALA A 153 16.08 14.84 -14.48
N GLY A 154 16.56 16.03 -14.11
CA GLY A 154 16.92 17.08 -15.05
C GLY A 154 15.76 18.00 -15.46
N PRO A 155 16.02 18.95 -16.39
CA PRO A 155 15.11 20.03 -16.70
C PRO A 155 13.72 19.55 -17.15
N GLY A 156 12.67 20.07 -16.51
CA GLY A 156 11.27 19.76 -16.84
C GLY A 156 10.77 18.41 -16.29
N GLY A 157 11.63 17.59 -15.67
CA GLY A 157 11.26 16.28 -15.15
C GLY A 157 10.66 16.27 -13.75
N GLY A 158 10.72 17.38 -13.02
CA GLY A 158 10.06 17.56 -11.71
C GLY A 158 10.85 17.04 -10.51
N TRP A 159 11.79 16.11 -10.70
CA TRP A 159 12.57 15.54 -9.58
C TRP A 159 13.54 16.57 -8.99
N ASP A 160 14.14 17.43 -9.83
CA ASP A 160 15.04 18.51 -9.40
C ASP A 160 14.30 19.56 -8.56
N GLU A 161 13.09 19.94 -8.95
CA GLU A 161 12.23 20.85 -8.17
C GLU A 161 11.87 20.23 -6.82
N LEU A 162 11.58 18.93 -6.81
CA LEU A 162 11.23 18.20 -5.60
C LEU A 162 12.45 18.02 -4.67
N ALA A 163 13.65 17.80 -5.22
CA ALA A 163 14.91 17.78 -4.48
C ALA A 163 15.21 19.12 -3.81
N LYS A 164 14.93 20.24 -4.49
CA LYS A 164 15.03 21.60 -3.93
C LYS A 164 13.98 21.83 -2.83
N ALA A 165 12.80 21.25 -2.97
CA ALA A 165 11.69 21.40 -2.02
C ALA A 165 11.82 20.54 -0.74
N ARG A 166 12.76 19.58 -0.69
CA ARG A 166 12.98 18.65 0.43
C ARG A 166 12.93 19.31 1.81
N GLN A 167 13.66 20.41 2.00
CA GLN A 167 13.70 21.11 3.29
C GLN A 167 12.33 21.70 3.65
N SER A 168 11.64 22.35 2.70
CA SER A 168 10.30 22.91 2.96
C SER A 168 9.27 21.82 3.23
N ILE A 169 9.32 20.69 2.52
CA ILE A 169 8.42 19.54 2.75
C ILE A 169 8.65 18.98 4.16
N TYR A 170 9.90 18.86 4.59
CA TYR A 170 10.23 18.44 5.95
C TYR A 170 9.70 19.41 7.01
N GLU A 171 9.89 20.71 6.80
CA GLU A 171 9.35 21.74 7.70
C GLU A 171 7.82 21.65 7.79
N PHE A 172 7.13 21.48 6.66
CA PHE A 172 5.69 21.21 6.63
C PHE A 172 5.31 19.95 7.44
N PHE A 173 6.02 18.83 7.28
CA PHE A 173 5.79 17.63 8.09
C PHE A 173 5.94 17.89 9.59
N MET A 174 6.93 18.68 9.99
CA MET A 174 7.12 19.06 11.39
C MET A 174 6.02 20.00 11.91
N THR A 175 5.43 20.86 11.08
CA THR A 175 4.22 21.63 11.47
C THR A 175 2.99 20.74 11.64
N CYS A 176 2.96 19.58 10.99
CA CYS A 176 1.89 18.60 11.11
C CYS A 176 2.05 17.73 12.36
N LYS A 177 3.27 17.55 12.85
CA LYS A 177 3.59 16.64 13.97
C LYS A 177 2.87 17.03 15.26
N ARG A 178 2.30 16.05 15.97
CA ARG A 178 1.75 16.18 17.33
C ARG A 178 2.67 15.48 18.35
N PRO A 179 2.67 15.93 19.63
CA PRO A 179 3.53 15.36 20.66
C PRO A 179 3.31 13.85 20.91
N ASP A 180 2.09 13.38 20.68
CA ASP A 180 1.70 11.98 20.85
C ASP A 180 2.15 11.07 19.69
N GLY A 181 2.79 11.61 18.66
CA GLY A 181 3.26 10.89 17.48
C GLY A 181 2.29 10.89 16.30
N GLY A 182 1.06 11.36 16.48
CA GLY A 182 0.14 11.58 15.36
C GLY A 182 0.57 12.79 14.51
N PHE A 183 -0.03 12.92 13.33
CA PHE A 183 0.14 14.07 12.46
C PHE A 183 -1.22 14.62 12.05
N VAL A 184 -1.42 15.94 12.14
CA VAL A 184 -2.54 16.56 11.44
C VAL A 184 -2.31 16.46 9.93
N VAL A 185 -3.35 16.20 9.15
CA VAL A 185 -3.21 16.05 7.69
C VAL A 185 -2.92 17.37 6.96
N CYS A 186 -3.27 18.49 7.57
CA CYS A 186 -2.96 19.85 7.15
C CYS A 186 -3.08 20.80 8.37
N GLN A 187 -2.78 22.09 8.19
CA GLN A 187 -2.97 23.07 9.26
C GLN A 187 -4.44 23.12 9.71
N GLY A 188 -4.68 22.78 10.98
CA GLY A 188 -6.03 22.73 11.55
C GLY A 188 -6.87 21.50 11.15
N GLY A 189 -6.28 20.54 10.42
CA GLY A 189 -6.95 19.31 9.99
C GLY A 189 -7.01 18.22 11.07
N GLU A 190 -7.60 17.09 10.69
CA GLU A 190 -7.74 15.89 11.52
C GLU A 190 -6.40 15.17 11.74
N VAL A 191 -6.33 14.34 12.79
CA VAL A 191 -5.20 13.43 13.09
C VAL A 191 -5.64 11.99 12.87
N ASP A 192 -5.07 11.34 11.88
CA ASP A 192 -5.31 9.93 11.61
C ASP A 192 -4.14 9.28 10.83
N VAL A 193 -4.14 7.95 10.80
CA VAL A 193 -3.06 7.13 10.26
C VAL A 193 -2.85 7.26 8.74
N ARG A 194 -3.82 7.81 7.97
CA ARG A 194 -3.61 8.13 6.55
C ARG A 194 -2.53 9.19 6.41
N GLY A 195 -2.55 10.21 7.28
CA GLY A 195 -1.53 11.25 7.35
C GLY A 195 -0.16 10.66 7.63
N THR A 196 -0.05 9.79 8.64
CA THR A 196 1.19 9.08 8.99
C THR A 196 1.73 8.27 7.82
N TYR A 197 0.90 7.45 7.16
CA TYR A 197 1.31 6.65 6.01
C TYR A 197 1.81 7.50 4.84
N CYS A 198 1.04 8.52 4.45
CA CYS A 198 1.41 9.42 3.36
C CYS A 198 2.73 10.13 3.64
N LEU A 199 2.91 10.62 4.87
CA LEU A 199 4.13 11.29 5.31
C LEU A 199 5.32 10.34 5.29
N LEU A 200 5.20 9.14 5.85
CA LEU A 200 6.31 8.18 5.94
C LEU A 200 6.76 7.70 4.57
N VAL A 201 5.82 7.42 3.64
CA VAL A 201 6.20 7.09 2.25
C VAL A 201 7.02 8.21 1.63
N VAL A 202 6.54 9.45 1.71
CA VAL A 202 7.24 10.60 1.12
C VAL A 202 8.59 10.83 1.82
N ALA A 203 8.64 10.74 3.15
CA ALA A 203 9.89 10.91 3.90
C ALA A 203 10.92 9.82 3.58
N THR A 204 10.48 8.58 3.37
CA THR A 204 11.32 7.48 2.90
C THR A 204 11.83 7.75 1.49
N LEU A 205 10.97 8.11 0.54
CA LEU A 205 11.38 8.30 -0.86
C LEU A 205 12.32 9.48 -1.06
N LEU A 206 12.20 10.52 -0.24
CA LEU A 206 12.91 11.79 -0.41
C LEU A 206 14.09 11.98 0.56
N ASP A 207 14.46 10.94 1.30
CA ASP A 207 15.55 10.98 2.30
C ASP A 207 15.33 12.11 3.34
N LEU A 208 14.18 12.08 4.03
CA LEU A 208 13.74 13.11 5.01
C LEU A 208 13.54 12.58 6.44
N LEU A 209 13.88 11.32 6.71
CA LEU A 209 13.67 10.72 8.03
C LEU A 209 14.69 11.24 9.05
N THR A 210 14.20 11.67 10.21
CA THR A 210 15.00 12.14 11.35
C THR A 210 14.43 11.60 12.66
N PRO A 211 15.24 11.51 13.74
CA PRO A 211 14.74 11.12 15.06
C PRO A 211 13.57 11.98 15.55
N GLU A 212 13.62 13.31 15.40
CA GLU A 212 12.52 14.19 15.84
C GLU A 212 11.22 13.93 15.07
N LEU A 213 11.32 13.67 13.75
CA LEU A 213 10.14 13.40 12.94
C LEU A 213 9.45 12.11 13.40
N LEU A 214 10.23 11.11 13.80
CA LEU A 214 9.74 9.77 14.14
C LEU A 214 9.38 9.58 15.61
N ASN A 215 9.75 10.53 16.48
CA ASN A 215 9.45 10.44 17.91
C ASN A 215 7.95 10.17 18.17
N ASN A 216 7.64 9.13 18.93
CA ASN A 216 6.29 8.61 19.25
C ASN A 216 5.42 8.12 18.09
N VAL A 217 5.87 8.14 16.83
CA VAL A 217 5.04 7.74 15.68
C VAL A 217 4.64 6.27 15.76
N ASP A 218 5.56 5.41 16.17
CA ASP A 218 5.34 3.99 16.44
C ASP A 218 4.36 3.76 17.60
N HIS A 219 4.40 4.58 18.66
CA HIS A 219 3.44 4.54 19.75
C HIS A 219 2.02 4.95 19.31
N PHE A 220 1.90 5.95 18.44
CA PHE A 220 0.62 6.33 17.81
C PHE A 220 0.07 5.15 16.99
N LEU A 221 0.88 4.55 16.12
CA LEU A 221 0.49 3.42 15.28
C LEU A 221 0.04 2.20 16.09
N ALA A 222 0.82 1.80 17.09
CA ALA A 222 0.46 0.67 17.95
C ALA A 222 -0.83 0.95 18.75
N GLY A 223 -1.06 2.20 19.14
CA GLY A 223 -2.28 2.62 19.83
C GLY A 223 -3.54 2.59 18.94
N CYS A 224 -3.40 2.51 17.61
CA CYS A 224 -4.52 2.40 16.68
C CYS A 224 -5.03 0.96 16.53
N GLN A 225 -4.29 -0.06 16.99
CA GLN A 225 -4.72 -1.45 16.86
C GLN A 225 -5.94 -1.72 17.77
N THR A 226 -6.95 -2.37 17.21
CA THR A 226 -8.21 -2.66 17.91
C THR A 226 -8.23 -4.09 18.44
N TYR A 227 -9.23 -4.43 19.25
CA TYR A 227 -9.46 -5.79 19.72
C TYR A 227 -9.76 -6.78 18.58
N GLU A 228 -10.23 -6.31 17.41
CA GLU A 228 -10.51 -7.18 16.25
C GLU A 228 -9.22 -7.68 15.58
N GLY A 229 -8.11 -6.97 15.79
CA GLY A 229 -6.79 -7.25 15.21
C GLY A 229 -6.37 -6.23 14.13
N GLY A 230 -7.32 -5.65 13.40
CA GLY A 230 -7.07 -4.53 12.50
C GLY A 230 -6.94 -3.19 13.23
N PHE A 231 -6.72 -2.11 12.47
CA PHE A 231 -6.41 -0.79 13.01
C PHE A 231 -7.52 0.21 12.71
N ALA A 232 -7.77 1.09 13.68
CA ALA A 232 -8.65 2.23 13.55
C ALA A 232 -7.92 3.45 12.96
N CYS A 233 -8.67 4.53 12.71
CA CYS A 233 -8.10 5.73 12.09
C CYS A 233 -7.08 6.42 12.99
N SER A 234 -7.30 6.41 14.31
CA SER A 234 -6.51 7.20 15.25
C SER A 234 -6.50 6.56 16.63
N THR A 235 -5.74 7.16 17.54
CA THR A 235 -5.67 6.77 18.95
C THR A 235 -5.72 8.01 19.83
N TYR A 236 -6.39 7.93 20.98
CA TYR A 236 -6.45 9.03 21.93
C TYR A 236 -5.38 8.83 23.02
N PRO A 237 -4.45 9.79 23.21
CA PRO A 237 -3.49 9.76 24.29
C PRO A 237 -4.10 10.33 25.60
N PHE A 238 -4.32 9.47 26.60
CA PHE A 238 -4.72 9.92 27.94
C PHE A 238 -3.48 10.32 28.75
N PRO A 239 -3.47 11.51 29.38
CA PRO A 239 -2.31 11.97 30.14
C PRO A 239 -2.21 11.30 31.53
N THR A 240 -3.32 10.83 32.12
CA THR A 240 -3.32 10.22 33.46
C THR A 240 -4.49 9.22 33.62
N PRO A 241 -4.23 7.92 33.82
CA PRO A 241 -2.92 7.24 33.64
C PRO A 241 -2.44 7.40 32.18
N SER A 242 -1.12 7.37 31.96
CA SER A 242 -0.56 7.41 30.60
C SER A 242 -0.98 6.16 29.84
N SER A 243 -1.94 6.32 28.93
CA SER A 243 -2.48 5.23 28.12
C SER A 243 -2.96 5.73 26.77
N ARG A 244 -3.23 4.80 25.85
CA ARG A 244 -3.74 5.09 24.51
C ARG A 244 -4.93 4.19 24.24
N ALA A 245 -5.94 4.74 23.57
CA ALA A 245 -7.12 3.97 23.16
C ALA A 245 -7.40 4.22 21.68
N ALA A 246 -7.51 3.15 20.89
CA ALA A 246 -7.95 3.24 19.50
C ALA A 246 -9.31 3.95 19.41
N ILE A 247 -9.43 4.87 18.46
CA ILE A 247 -10.66 5.63 18.21
C ILE A 247 -11.29 5.07 16.93
N ALA A 248 -12.47 4.45 17.08
CA ALA A 248 -13.24 3.74 16.04
C ALA A 248 -12.84 2.26 15.83
N GLU A 249 -13.43 1.66 14.79
CA GLU A 249 -13.34 0.23 14.44
C GLU A 249 -12.10 -0.12 13.61
N ALA A 250 -11.79 -1.41 13.49
CA ALA A 250 -10.82 -1.88 12.48
C ALA A 250 -11.36 -1.63 11.07
N HIS A 251 -10.55 -1.02 10.20
CA HIS A 251 -10.97 -0.71 8.83
C HIS A 251 -9.84 -0.90 7.82
N GLY A 252 -10.12 -1.50 6.66
CA GLY A 252 -9.11 -1.96 5.70
C GLY A 252 -8.16 -0.85 5.26
N GLY A 253 -8.70 0.34 4.95
CA GLY A 253 -7.88 1.50 4.62
C GLY A 253 -6.92 1.93 5.73
N TYR A 254 -7.37 1.96 6.99
CA TYR A 254 -6.55 2.37 8.13
C TYR A 254 -5.57 1.27 8.56
N THR A 255 -6.00 0.00 8.51
CA THR A 255 -5.14 -1.18 8.67
C THR A 255 -3.99 -1.17 7.66
N SER A 256 -4.27 -0.92 6.38
CA SER A 256 -3.25 -0.77 5.34
C SER A 256 -2.24 0.33 5.69
N CYS A 257 -2.74 1.53 6.01
CA CYS A 257 -1.90 2.67 6.38
C CYS A 257 -1.03 2.37 7.61
N ALA A 258 -1.60 1.74 8.63
CA ALA A 258 -0.89 1.41 9.86
C ALA A 258 0.20 0.36 9.65
N LEU A 259 -0.11 -0.74 8.94
CA LEU A 259 0.83 -1.82 8.65
C LEU A 259 1.97 -1.34 7.75
N ASN A 260 1.66 -0.60 6.68
CA ASN A 260 2.67 -0.02 5.80
C ASN A 260 3.57 0.97 6.55
N SER A 261 2.98 1.80 7.43
CA SER A 261 3.75 2.72 8.28
C SER A 261 4.66 1.96 9.26
N HIS A 262 4.14 0.93 9.92
CA HIS A 262 4.92 0.09 10.84
C HIS A 262 6.07 -0.62 10.12
N PHE A 263 5.82 -1.13 8.90
CA PHE A 263 6.85 -1.71 8.05
C PHE A 263 7.94 -0.70 7.69
N LEU A 264 7.58 0.53 7.28
CA LEU A 264 8.56 1.58 6.98
C LEU A 264 9.44 1.92 8.20
N LEU A 265 8.84 1.99 9.39
CA LEU A 265 9.58 2.24 10.64
C LEU A 265 10.53 1.10 11.01
N SER A 266 10.20 -0.15 10.68
CA SER A 266 11.07 -1.31 10.95
C SER A 266 12.43 -1.26 10.24
N ALA A 267 12.59 -0.42 9.21
CA ALA A 267 13.85 -0.20 8.52
C ALA A 267 14.72 0.88 9.16
N VAL A 268 14.19 1.64 10.13
CA VAL A 268 14.89 2.77 10.75
C VAL A 268 15.69 2.27 11.96
N PRO A 269 17.02 2.45 12.01
CA PRO A 269 17.86 1.90 13.07
C PRO A 269 17.85 2.77 14.33
N LEU A 270 16.66 3.06 14.86
CA LEU A 270 16.49 3.72 16.16
C LEU A 270 16.24 2.68 17.26
N PRO A 271 16.79 2.87 18.47
CA PRO A 271 16.60 1.91 19.56
C PRO A 271 15.12 1.81 19.95
N ASN A 272 14.65 0.59 20.14
CA ASN A 272 13.26 0.26 20.53
C ASN A 272 12.18 0.75 19.55
N LEU A 273 12.54 1.02 18.29
CA LEU A 273 11.60 1.42 17.23
C LEU A 273 11.52 0.33 16.15
N PRO A 274 10.30 -0.01 15.66
CA PRO A 274 9.00 0.42 16.16
C PRO A 274 8.56 -0.35 17.40
N LYS A 275 7.74 0.30 18.24
CA LYS A 275 6.89 -0.38 19.22
C LYS A 275 6.12 -1.54 18.55
N PRO A 276 6.19 -2.76 19.09
CA PRO A 276 5.51 -3.93 18.51
C PRO A 276 4.00 -3.76 18.41
N VAL A 277 3.43 -4.42 17.39
CA VAL A 277 1.97 -4.60 17.19
C VAL A 277 1.67 -6.09 17.13
N ASP A 278 0.42 -6.49 17.36
CA ASP A 278 0.01 -7.90 17.22
C ASP A 278 -0.21 -8.24 15.75
N VAL A 279 0.85 -8.68 15.08
CA VAL A 279 0.84 -8.99 13.65
C VAL A 279 0.02 -10.24 13.33
N ASN A 280 -0.14 -11.17 14.27
CA ASN A 280 -0.97 -12.36 14.09
C ASN A 280 -2.46 -12.00 14.14
N ALA A 281 -2.87 -11.11 15.04
CA ALA A 281 -4.22 -10.58 15.07
C ALA A 281 -4.51 -9.75 13.80
N ALA A 282 -3.55 -8.95 13.33
CA ALA A 282 -3.68 -8.21 12.07
C ALA A 282 -3.82 -9.14 10.85
N LEU A 283 -3.06 -10.24 10.80
CA LEU A 283 -3.19 -11.29 9.79
C LEU A 283 -4.59 -11.90 9.83
N ARG A 284 -4.99 -12.40 11.00
CA ARG A 284 -6.30 -13.02 11.21
C ARG A 284 -7.42 -12.08 10.76
N TRP A 285 -7.39 -10.82 11.20
CA TRP A 285 -8.40 -9.85 10.81
C TRP A 285 -8.42 -9.64 9.30
N SER A 286 -7.26 -9.42 8.67
CA SER A 286 -7.17 -9.13 7.23
C SER A 286 -7.69 -10.25 6.35
N VAL A 287 -7.41 -11.52 6.68
CA VAL A 287 -7.90 -12.66 5.89
C VAL A 287 -9.41 -12.91 6.10
N LEU A 288 -9.95 -12.60 7.29
CA LEU A 288 -11.39 -12.67 7.57
C LEU A 288 -12.21 -11.60 6.81
N GLN A 289 -11.55 -10.61 6.23
CA GLN A 289 -12.21 -9.62 5.38
C GLN A 289 -12.51 -10.13 3.97
N GLN A 290 -11.96 -11.28 3.54
CA GLN A 290 -12.30 -11.85 2.25
C GLN A 290 -13.72 -12.41 2.28
N GLY A 291 -14.55 -12.00 1.32
CA GLY A 291 -15.94 -12.42 1.20
C GLY A 291 -16.07 -13.87 0.79
N GLU A 292 -17.25 -14.42 1.06
CA GLU A 292 -17.58 -15.81 0.72
C GLU A 292 -17.81 -15.96 -0.79
N ALA A 293 -17.97 -17.20 -1.27
CA ALA A 293 -18.23 -17.49 -2.68
C ALA A 293 -19.47 -16.77 -3.23
N VAL A 294 -20.53 -16.64 -2.43
CA VAL A 294 -21.78 -15.95 -2.80
C VAL A 294 -21.57 -14.44 -3.05
N GLU A 295 -20.55 -13.85 -2.43
CA GLU A 295 -20.13 -12.45 -2.65
C GLU A 295 -18.97 -12.33 -3.65
N GLY A 296 -18.62 -13.42 -4.33
CA GLY A 296 -17.61 -13.46 -5.38
C GLY A 296 -16.16 -13.41 -4.90
N GLY A 297 -15.88 -13.51 -3.59
CA GLY A 297 -14.50 -13.55 -3.07
C GLY A 297 -13.74 -12.21 -3.04
N GLY A 298 -14.45 -11.08 -3.16
CA GLY A 298 -13.92 -9.73 -2.96
C GLY A 298 -13.70 -9.39 -1.48
N PHE A 299 -12.99 -8.31 -1.17
CA PHE A 299 -12.76 -7.90 0.23
C PHE A 299 -13.80 -6.91 0.76
N ARG A 300 -14.15 -7.01 2.04
CA ARG A 300 -14.94 -6.01 2.78
C ARG A 300 -14.03 -5.13 3.65
N GLY A 301 -14.39 -3.87 3.83
CA GLY A 301 -13.56 -2.92 4.59
C GLY A 301 -13.53 -3.16 6.09
N ARG A 302 -14.59 -3.75 6.65
CA ARG A 302 -14.76 -3.98 8.09
C ARG A 302 -15.82 -5.05 8.34
N THR A 303 -15.82 -5.62 9.53
CA THR A 303 -16.76 -6.66 9.97
C THR A 303 -18.20 -6.22 9.72
N ASN A 304 -19.04 -7.13 9.18
CA ASN A 304 -20.47 -6.90 8.92
C ASN A 304 -20.78 -5.71 7.96
N LYS A 305 -19.86 -5.39 7.05
CA LYS A 305 -20.14 -4.54 5.88
C LYS A 305 -19.92 -5.33 4.59
N LEU A 306 -20.41 -4.75 3.50
CA LEU A 306 -20.38 -5.34 2.17
C LEU A 306 -18.97 -5.39 1.60
N VAL A 307 -18.74 -6.35 0.70
CA VAL A 307 -17.56 -6.37 -0.19
C VAL A 307 -17.52 -5.13 -1.09
N ASP A 308 -16.33 -4.66 -1.44
CA ASP A 308 -16.08 -3.50 -2.30
C ASP A 308 -14.69 -3.63 -2.94
N GLY A 309 -14.63 -3.44 -4.26
CA GLY A 309 -13.43 -3.62 -5.06
C GLY A 309 -12.24 -2.74 -4.68
N CYS A 310 -12.43 -1.61 -3.98
CA CYS A 310 -11.28 -0.84 -3.51
C CYS A 310 -10.50 -1.54 -2.40
N TYR A 311 -11.13 -2.45 -1.64
CA TYR A 311 -10.45 -3.23 -0.61
C TYR A 311 -9.58 -4.35 -1.19
N SER A 312 -9.68 -4.64 -2.49
CA SER A 312 -8.70 -5.46 -3.19
C SER A 312 -7.28 -4.92 -3.01
N TRP A 313 -7.10 -3.60 -3.00
CA TRP A 313 -5.83 -2.97 -2.64
C TRP A 313 -5.68 -2.77 -1.14
N TRP A 314 -6.65 -2.12 -0.47
CA TRP A 314 -6.44 -1.73 0.93
C TRP A 314 -6.27 -2.92 1.88
N VAL A 315 -6.99 -4.02 1.65
CA VAL A 315 -6.81 -5.26 2.42
C VAL A 315 -5.86 -6.21 1.69
N GLY A 316 -6.16 -6.56 0.44
CA GLY A 316 -5.35 -7.52 -0.32
C GLY A 316 -3.90 -7.07 -0.52
N GLY A 317 -3.69 -5.80 -0.88
CA GLY A 317 -2.37 -5.16 -1.04
C GLY A 317 -1.54 -5.05 0.24
N ALA A 318 -2.18 -5.14 1.42
CA ALA A 318 -1.48 -5.13 2.70
C ALA A 318 -1.01 -6.52 3.15
N LEU A 319 -1.59 -7.61 2.60
CA LEU A 319 -1.26 -8.97 3.02
C LEU A 319 0.21 -9.37 2.79
N PRO A 320 0.90 -8.96 1.69
CA PRO A 320 2.34 -9.19 1.57
C PRO A 320 3.15 -8.55 2.71
N VAL A 321 2.71 -7.39 3.21
CA VAL A 321 3.35 -6.70 4.35
C VAL A 321 3.10 -7.46 5.64
N VAL A 322 1.88 -7.94 5.86
CA VAL A 322 1.56 -8.77 7.03
C VAL A 322 2.33 -10.08 7.02
N GLU A 323 2.43 -10.76 5.86
CA GLU A 323 3.21 -11.99 5.70
C GLU A 323 4.65 -11.79 6.15
N GLU A 324 5.29 -10.73 5.68
CA GLU A 324 6.66 -10.40 6.04
C GLU A 324 6.82 -10.07 7.53
N LEU A 325 5.89 -9.30 8.11
CA LEU A 325 5.93 -8.97 9.53
C LEU A 325 5.77 -10.21 10.43
N VAL A 326 4.86 -11.13 10.07
CA VAL A 326 4.68 -12.41 10.76
C VAL A 326 5.94 -13.28 10.62
N ARG A 327 6.53 -13.34 9.41
CA ARG A 327 7.77 -14.07 9.16
C ARG A 327 8.91 -13.55 10.05
N ARG A 328 9.08 -12.22 10.13
CA ARG A 328 10.08 -11.58 10.99
C ARG A 328 9.87 -11.88 12.47
N GLU A 329 8.62 -11.84 12.95
CA GLU A 329 8.31 -12.17 14.35
C GLU A 329 8.67 -13.63 14.66
N LYS A 330 8.33 -14.56 13.76
CA LYS A 330 8.65 -15.98 13.91
C LYS A 330 10.16 -16.22 13.92
N SER A 331 10.90 -15.72 12.93
CA SER A 331 12.37 -15.84 12.89
C SER A 331 13.03 -15.18 14.10
N GLY A 332 12.49 -14.08 14.62
CA GLY A 332 12.95 -13.42 15.84
C GLY A 332 12.82 -14.31 17.07
N ARG A 333 11.67 -14.96 17.26
CA ARG A 333 11.43 -15.93 18.35
C ARG A 333 12.37 -17.12 18.24
N GLU A 334 12.51 -17.71 17.05
CA GLU A 334 13.40 -18.85 16.81
C GLU A 334 14.87 -18.52 17.09
N ARG A 335 15.34 -17.30 16.74
CA ARG A 335 16.69 -16.83 17.09
C ARG A 335 16.90 -16.70 18.60
N VAL A 336 15.91 -16.18 19.34
CA VAL A 336 15.98 -16.09 20.80
C VAL A 336 16.00 -17.48 21.43
N GLU A 337 15.14 -18.40 20.97
CA GLU A 337 15.12 -19.79 21.44
C GLU A 337 16.43 -20.53 21.15
N LYS A 338 16.99 -20.36 19.94
CA LYS A 338 18.32 -20.89 19.58
C LYS A 338 19.40 -20.32 20.48
N LYS A 339 19.41 -19.01 20.73
CA LYS A 339 20.38 -18.38 21.64
C LYS A 339 20.28 -18.93 23.07
N ILE A 340 19.07 -19.08 23.61
CA ILE A 340 18.85 -19.70 24.93
C ILE A 340 19.34 -21.16 24.95
N ARG A 341 19.14 -21.91 23.85
CA ARG A 341 19.66 -23.28 23.74
C ARG A 341 21.18 -23.32 23.66
N ILE A 342 21.83 -22.43 22.91
CA ILE A 342 23.30 -22.34 22.84
C ILE A 342 23.88 -21.98 24.21
N GLU A 343 23.32 -20.97 24.90
CA GLU A 343 23.75 -20.59 26.25
C GLU A 343 23.63 -21.78 27.23
N LYS A 344 22.57 -22.61 27.11
CA LYS A 344 22.44 -23.85 27.89
C LYS A 344 23.43 -24.95 27.50
N VAL A 345 23.82 -25.06 26.23
CA VAL A 345 24.78 -26.06 25.74
C VAL A 345 26.22 -25.65 26.06
N GLU A 346 26.53 -24.36 26.11
CA GLU A 346 27.83 -23.84 26.56
C GLU A 346 28.04 -24.09 28.07
N GLU A 347 26.97 -24.10 28.89
CA GLU A 347 27.02 -24.59 30.28
C GLU A 347 27.27 -26.11 30.39
N GLU A 348 27.01 -26.89 29.32
CA GLU A 348 27.22 -28.35 29.25
C GLU A 348 28.45 -28.77 28.40
N GLY A 349 29.32 -27.84 28.00
CA GLY A 349 30.67 -28.15 27.51
C GLY A 349 30.76 -28.74 26.09
N VAL A 350 29.98 -28.25 25.13
CA VAL A 350 30.13 -28.61 23.70
C VAL A 350 30.40 -27.37 22.85
N THR A 351 31.47 -27.41 22.03
CA THR A 351 31.88 -26.32 21.14
C THR A 351 30.95 -26.17 19.93
N PRO A 352 30.50 -24.95 19.55
CA PRO A 352 29.69 -24.75 18.36
C PRO A 352 30.52 -24.77 17.07
N GLY A 353 30.12 -25.61 16.11
CA GLY A 353 30.59 -25.54 14.72
C GLY A 353 29.91 -24.40 13.96
N GLN A 354 30.61 -23.86 12.97
CA GLN A 354 30.05 -22.91 12.00
C GLN A 354 28.96 -23.63 11.18
N GLU A 355 27.73 -23.12 11.21
CA GLU A 355 26.68 -23.55 10.27
C GLU A 355 26.11 -22.34 9.54
N ASP A 356 26.19 -22.41 8.22
CA ASP A 356 25.58 -21.48 7.28
C ASP A 356 24.05 -21.49 7.44
N ASP A 357 23.45 -20.31 7.66
CA ASP A 357 22.00 -20.08 7.72
C ASP A 357 21.36 -20.28 6.32
N TRP A 358 21.24 -21.53 5.88
CA TRP A 358 20.32 -21.91 4.81
C TRP A 358 18.94 -22.14 5.43
N GLU A 359 18.15 -21.08 5.61
CA GLU A 359 16.72 -21.23 5.89
C GLU A 359 16.04 -21.77 4.62
N ASP A 360 15.82 -23.08 4.57
CA ASP A 360 14.89 -23.72 3.62
C ASP A 360 13.48 -23.19 3.92
N ILE A 361 13.09 -22.09 3.25
CA ILE A 361 11.73 -21.57 3.27
C ILE A 361 10.86 -22.53 2.46
N ALA A 362 10.30 -23.55 3.13
CA ALA A 362 9.22 -24.32 2.54
C ALA A 362 8.11 -23.34 2.10
N PRO A 363 7.60 -23.44 0.86
CA PRO A 363 6.64 -22.45 0.34
C PRO A 363 5.38 -22.45 1.21
N SER A 364 5.12 -21.32 1.89
CA SER A 364 3.87 -21.08 2.59
C SER A 364 2.70 -21.12 1.59
N PRO A 365 1.55 -21.71 1.94
CA PRO A 365 0.35 -21.51 1.16
C PRO A 365 0.02 -20.00 1.15
N PRO A 366 -0.64 -19.49 0.10
CA PRO A 366 -1.01 -18.09 0.06
C PRO A 366 -1.95 -17.75 1.21
N LEU A 367 -1.76 -16.56 1.79
CA LEU A 367 -2.52 -16.13 2.97
C LEU A 367 -3.98 -15.79 2.67
N PHE A 368 -4.32 -15.54 1.41
CA PHE A 368 -5.67 -15.28 0.94
C PHE A 368 -5.92 -15.97 -0.38
N ASN A 369 -7.19 -16.13 -0.74
CA ASN A 369 -7.57 -16.78 -1.99
C ASN A 369 -7.37 -15.81 -3.17
N ARG A 370 -6.18 -15.90 -3.78
CA ARG A 370 -5.76 -15.07 -4.92
C ARG A 370 -6.62 -15.30 -6.16
N VAL A 371 -7.15 -16.50 -6.37
CA VAL A 371 -8.01 -16.82 -7.53
C VAL A 371 -9.34 -16.09 -7.40
N SER A 372 -10.02 -16.24 -6.27
CA SER A 372 -11.33 -15.61 -6.05
C SER A 372 -11.28 -14.07 -6.11
N LEU A 373 -10.20 -13.43 -5.66
CA LEU A 373 -10.06 -11.98 -5.78
C LEU A 373 -9.93 -11.52 -7.25
N GLN A 374 -9.25 -12.30 -8.08
CA GLN A 374 -9.19 -12.03 -9.52
C GLN A 374 -10.56 -12.21 -10.17
N GLU A 375 -11.30 -13.26 -9.79
CA GLU A 375 -12.66 -13.51 -10.28
C GLU A 375 -13.61 -12.37 -9.90
N PHE A 376 -13.58 -11.91 -8.63
CA PHE A 376 -14.33 -10.72 -8.21
C PHE A 376 -14.01 -9.51 -9.09
N THR A 377 -12.73 -9.27 -9.34
CA THR A 377 -12.30 -8.11 -10.13
C THR A 377 -12.79 -8.21 -11.57
N LEU A 378 -12.62 -9.37 -12.22
CA LEU A 378 -12.94 -9.60 -13.62
C LEU A 378 -14.45 -9.71 -13.88
N ILE A 379 -15.23 -10.15 -12.89
CA ILE A 379 -16.67 -10.41 -13.05
C ILE A 379 -17.48 -9.27 -12.45
N ALA A 380 -17.27 -8.93 -11.18
CA ALA A 380 -18.13 -8.00 -10.44
C ALA A 380 -17.67 -6.54 -10.52
N ALA A 381 -16.35 -6.29 -10.49
CA ALA A 381 -15.80 -4.94 -10.38
C ALA A 381 -15.62 -4.23 -11.72
N GLN A 382 -15.61 -4.92 -12.86
CA GLN A 382 -15.56 -4.24 -14.15
C GLN A 382 -16.93 -3.66 -14.52
N GLN A 383 -16.94 -2.48 -15.15
CA GLN A 383 -18.13 -1.92 -15.79
C GLN A 383 -18.61 -2.84 -16.93
N GLU A 384 -19.92 -2.90 -17.19
CA GLU A 384 -20.50 -3.74 -18.24
C GLU A 384 -19.80 -3.55 -19.61
N PRO A 385 -19.61 -4.64 -20.38
CA PRO A 385 -18.90 -4.58 -21.66
C PRO A 385 -19.59 -3.66 -22.67
N GLY A 386 -18.80 -2.96 -23.49
CA GLY A 386 -19.34 -2.01 -24.48
C GLY A 386 -19.92 -0.72 -23.89
N SER A 387 -19.68 -0.44 -22.61
CA SER A 387 -20.09 0.79 -21.92
C SER A 387 -18.91 1.77 -21.78
N SER A 388 -18.83 2.52 -20.68
CA SER A 388 -17.80 3.55 -20.44
C SER A 388 -16.41 3.00 -20.10
N GLY A 389 -16.26 1.70 -19.79
CA GLY A 389 -15.08 1.18 -19.13
C GLY A 389 -14.95 1.64 -17.67
N GLY A 390 -13.74 1.51 -17.11
CA GLY A 390 -13.45 1.69 -15.68
C GLY A 390 -13.85 0.49 -14.80
N LEU A 391 -13.43 0.54 -13.52
CA LEU A 391 -13.83 -0.41 -12.49
C LEU A 391 -14.53 0.31 -11.33
N ARG A 392 -15.33 -0.43 -10.56
CA ARG A 392 -16.29 0.07 -9.57
C ARG A 392 -16.12 -0.60 -8.20
N ASP A 393 -16.87 -0.09 -7.23
CA ASP A 393 -17.09 -0.71 -5.92
C ASP A 393 -17.66 -2.14 -6.06
N LYS A 394 -18.90 -2.24 -6.55
CA LYS A 394 -19.65 -3.49 -6.74
C LYS A 394 -20.71 -3.31 -7.84
N PRO A 395 -21.37 -4.38 -8.31
CA PRO A 395 -22.49 -4.26 -9.26
C PRO A 395 -23.55 -3.25 -8.79
N GLY A 396 -24.08 -2.47 -9.74
CA GLY A 396 -25.02 -1.38 -9.47
C GLY A 396 -24.38 -0.04 -9.06
N LYS A 397 -23.05 0.03 -8.91
CA LYS A 397 -22.31 1.28 -8.69
C LYS A 397 -21.66 1.76 -9.98
N ARG A 398 -21.51 3.08 -10.13
CA ARG A 398 -20.78 3.67 -11.26
C ARG A 398 -19.28 3.49 -11.07
N PRO A 399 -18.50 3.25 -12.15
CA PRO A 399 -17.05 3.26 -12.07
C PRO A 399 -16.52 4.68 -11.83
N ASP A 400 -15.36 4.77 -11.17
CA ASP A 400 -14.61 5.99 -10.95
C ASP A 400 -13.11 5.71 -10.95
N GLN A 401 -12.27 6.75 -10.98
CA GLN A 401 -10.82 6.60 -11.04
C GLN A 401 -10.25 5.97 -9.77
N TYR A 402 -10.84 6.23 -8.60
CA TYR A 402 -10.40 5.67 -7.33
C TYR A 402 -10.60 4.14 -7.32
N HIS A 403 -11.80 3.66 -7.66
CA HIS A 403 -12.08 2.23 -7.75
C HIS A 403 -11.32 1.57 -8.89
N THR A 404 -11.14 2.25 -10.03
CA THR A 404 -10.30 1.76 -11.13
C THR A 404 -8.88 1.49 -10.67
N CYS A 405 -8.24 2.45 -10.01
CA CYS A 405 -6.88 2.29 -9.51
C CYS A 405 -6.79 1.17 -8.46
N ASN A 406 -7.64 1.21 -7.43
CA ASN A 406 -7.51 0.25 -6.31
C ASN A 406 -7.90 -1.19 -6.70
N ASN A 407 -8.86 -1.39 -7.61
CA ASN A 407 -9.12 -2.73 -8.15
C ASN A 407 -7.94 -3.25 -8.97
N LEU A 408 -7.33 -2.43 -9.83
CA LEU A 408 -6.18 -2.84 -10.63
C LEU A 408 -4.94 -3.11 -9.76
N SER A 409 -4.69 -2.30 -8.74
CA SER A 409 -3.64 -2.54 -7.75
C SER A 409 -3.86 -3.86 -7.01
N GLY A 410 -5.08 -4.13 -6.55
CA GLY A 410 -5.44 -5.39 -5.89
C GLY A 410 -5.35 -6.60 -6.81
N LEU A 411 -5.77 -6.45 -8.08
CA LEU A 411 -5.61 -7.46 -9.12
C LEU A 411 -4.13 -7.77 -9.37
N SER A 412 -3.28 -6.75 -9.44
CA SER A 412 -1.83 -6.94 -9.50
C SER A 412 -1.32 -7.72 -8.29
N THR A 413 -1.75 -7.41 -7.06
CA THR A 413 -1.33 -8.16 -5.87
C THR A 413 -1.81 -9.61 -5.92
N ALA A 414 -3.01 -9.87 -6.45
CA ALA A 414 -3.51 -11.23 -6.61
C ALA A 414 -2.75 -12.01 -7.71
N GLN A 415 -2.31 -11.34 -8.76
CA GLN A 415 -1.59 -11.95 -9.88
C GLN A 415 -0.13 -12.28 -9.55
N HIS A 416 0.54 -11.40 -8.80
CA HIS A 416 1.98 -11.47 -8.55
C HIS A 416 2.28 -11.78 -7.08
N ARG A 417 3.10 -12.81 -6.81
CA ARG A 417 3.61 -13.04 -5.45
C ARG A 417 4.83 -12.15 -5.23
N VAL A 418 4.62 -11.01 -4.58
CA VAL A 418 5.70 -10.06 -4.26
C VAL A 418 6.12 -10.25 -2.80
N VAL A 419 7.40 -10.53 -2.57
CA VAL A 419 7.97 -10.83 -1.25
C VAL A 419 9.07 -9.83 -0.90
N HIS A 420 9.27 -9.58 0.40
CA HIS A 420 10.41 -8.78 0.87
C HIS A 420 11.61 -9.72 1.10
N SER A 421 12.60 -9.66 0.22
CA SER A 421 13.70 -10.62 0.19
C SER A 421 14.88 -10.15 1.06
N PRO A 422 15.25 -10.87 2.14
CA PRO A 422 16.43 -10.54 2.94
C PRO A 422 17.73 -10.53 2.13
N ALA A 423 17.85 -11.42 1.14
CA ALA A 423 19.00 -11.49 0.25
C ALA A 423 19.13 -10.24 -0.63
N VAL A 424 18.01 -9.77 -1.19
CA VAL A 424 17.99 -8.52 -2.00
C VAL A 424 18.31 -7.31 -1.12
N VAL A 425 17.75 -7.25 0.10
CA VAL A 425 18.10 -6.18 1.05
C VAL A 425 19.59 -6.21 1.41
N ALA A 426 20.18 -7.39 1.62
CA ALA A 426 21.61 -7.52 1.88
C ALA A 426 22.47 -7.07 0.68
N ALA A 427 22.09 -7.45 -0.54
CA ALA A 427 22.76 -6.99 -1.76
C ALA A 427 22.66 -5.47 -1.93
N ASN A 428 21.49 -4.89 -1.65
CA ASN A 428 21.30 -3.45 -1.63
C ASN A 428 22.23 -2.79 -0.58
N ARG A 429 22.25 -3.27 0.68
CA ARG A 429 23.15 -2.73 1.70
C ARG A 429 24.62 -2.72 1.25
N ALA A 430 25.06 -3.78 0.58
CA ALA A 430 26.43 -3.91 0.09
C ALA A 430 26.75 -2.94 -1.06
N SER A 431 25.76 -2.55 -1.87
CA SER A 431 25.95 -1.65 -3.01
C SER A 431 25.74 -0.16 -2.69
N PHE A 432 25.23 0.17 -1.50
CA PHE A 432 24.94 1.55 -1.12
C PHE A 432 26.21 2.39 -0.95
N ASP A 433 26.33 3.47 -1.71
CA ASP A 433 27.43 4.43 -1.62
C ASP A 433 27.08 5.54 -0.61
N THR A 434 27.67 5.44 0.58
CA THR A 434 27.50 6.42 1.68
C THR A 434 28.13 7.78 1.39
N THR A 435 29.00 7.89 0.38
CA THR A 435 29.64 9.16 0.00
C THR A 435 28.75 10.02 -0.89
N LYS A 436 27.72 9.42 -1.49
CA LYS A 436 26.74 10.11 -2.34
C LYS A 436 25.44 10.39 -1.58
N GLY A 437 24.80 11.50 -1.95
CA GLY A 437 23.51 11.88 -1.42
C GLY A 437 23.21 13.36 -1.55
N LEU A 438 21.94 13.70 -1.43
CA LEU A 438 21.52 15.09 -1.30
C LEU A 438 21.90 15.64 0.09
N ARG A 439 21.86 16.96 0.23
CA ARG A 439 22.19 17.62 1.50
C ARG A 439 21.31 17.08 2.65
N PRO A 440 21.88 16.87 3.85
CA PRO A 440 21.09 16.53 5.03
C PRO A 440 20.01 17.57 5.29
N ILE A 441 18.87 17.12 5.80
CA ILE A 441 17.82 18.00 6.30
C ILE A 441 18.30 18.72 7.57
N ARG A 442 17.93 20.00 7.69
CA ARG A 442 18.12 20.75 8.93
C ARG A 442 16.96 20.44 9.88
N PRO A 443 17.21 19.79 11.02
CA PRO A 443 16.16 19.54 12.01
C PRO A 443 15.64 20.86 12.59
N ILE A 444 14.41 20.83 13.11
CA ILE A 444 13.75 21.95 13.80
C ILE A 444 14.39 22.17 15.17
N PHE A 445 14.64 21.08 15.91
CA PHE A 445 15.33 21.11 17.20
C PHE A 445 16.82 20.81 17.01
N ALA A 446 17.67 21.42 17.86
CA ALA A 446 19.13 21.30 17.74
C ALA A 446 19.63 19.86 17.85
N ASP A 447 18.94 19.03 18.64
CA ASP A 447 19.17 17.62 18.88
C ASP A 447 18.17 16.70 18.15
N GLY A 448 17.38 17.26 17.22
CA GLY A 448 16.34 16.52 16.51
C GLY A 448 16.85 15.66 15.34
N GLY A 449 18.09 15.89 14.92
CA GLY A 449 18.76 15.15 13.85
C GLY A 449 19.41 13.85 14.31
N TRP A 450 20.06 13.17 13.38
CA TRP A 450 20.89 12.00 13.69
C TRP A 450 22.12 12.40 14.50
N ALA A 451 22.55 11.53 15.42
CA ALA A 451 23.64 11.82 16.37
C ALA A 451 24.99 12.14 15.69
N SER A 452 25.24 11.56 14.52
CA SER A 452 26.38 11.88 13.67
C SER A 452 26.08 11.57 12.21
N GLU A 453 26.96 12.00 11.30
CA GLU A 453 26.82 11.70 9.88
C GLU A 453 26.95 10.18 9.61
N GLU A 454 27.81 9.47 10.34
CA GLU A 454 27.96 8.02 10.24
C GLU A 454 26.64 7.31 10.60
N VAL A 455 26.00 7.72 11.70
CA VAL A 455 24.70 7.18 12.12
C VAL A 455 23.62 7.51 11.08
N ARG A 456 23.63 8.72 10.52
CA ARG A 456 22.72 9.12 9.44
C ARG A 456 22.91 8.23 8.21
N GLN A 457 24.14 7.97 7.80
CA GLN A 457 24.43 7.14 6.62
C GLN A 457 24.01 5.68 6.81
N ILE A 458 24.15 5.14 8.04
CA ILE A 458 23.60 3.82 8.38
C ILE A 458 22.07 3.84 8.22
N ALA A 459 21.39 4.85 8.75
CA ALA A 459 19.93 4.97 8.61
C ALA A 459 19.49 5.07 7.15
N ARG A 460 20.17 5.89 6.34
CA ARG A 460 19.90 6.01 4.90
C ARG A 460 20.05 4.67 4.19
N ARG A 461 21.15 3.96 4.45
CA ARG A 461 21.42 2.64 3.87
C ARG A 461 20.31 1.64 4.19
N GLU A 462 19.92 1.53 5.47
CA GLU A 462 18.89 0.57 5.89
C GLU A 462 17.51 0.89 5.29
N VAL A 463 17.12 2.17 5.30
CA VAL A 463 15.85 2.63 4.74
C VAL A 463 15.79 2.39 3.24
N TRP A 464 16.83 2.83 2.49
CA TRP A 464 16.89 2.64 1.04
C TRP A 464 16.94 1.16 0.65
N ALA A 465 17.78 0.37 1.33
CA ALA A 465 17.93 -1.05 1.02
C ALA A 465 16.65 -1.84 1.28
N SER A 466 15.94 -1.51 2.38
CA SER A 466 14.66 -2.12 2.72
C SER A 466 13.54 -1.71 1.77
N ALA A 467 13.47 -0.43 1.38
CA ALA A 467 12.48 0.07 0.42
C ALA A 467 12.58 -0.65 -0.94
N LEU A 468 13.80 -0.99 -1.38
CA LEU A 468 14.09 -1.75 -2.60
C LEU A 468 14.18 -3.27 -2.38
N GLY A 469 13.72 -3.78 -1.24
CA GLY A 469 13.76 -5.21 -0.90
C GLY A 469 12.61 -6.04 -1.47
N TRP A 470 11.56 -5.41 -2.00
CA TRP A 470 10.41 -6.09 -2.58
C TRP A 470 10.69 -6.61 -3.98
N VAL A 471 10.51 -7.92 -4.19
CA VAL A 471 10.73 -8.59 -5.47
C VAL A 471 9.60 -9.56 -5.80
N GLU A 472 9.30 -9.72 -7.08
CA GLU A 472 8.38 -10.74 -7.56
C GLU A 472 9.07 -12.12 -7.49
N GLU A 473 8.41 -13.09 -6.86
CA GLU A 473 8.90 -14.46 -6.77
C GLU A 473 8.71 -15.18 -8.12
N GLU A 474 9.78 -15.80 -8.62
CA GLU A 474 9.75 -16.56 -9.87
C GLU A 474 8.80 -17.75 -9.76
N GLY A 475 7.90 -17.90 -10.74
CA GLY A 475 6.89 -18.96 -10.74
C GLY A 475 5.72 -18.78 -9.75
N GLY A 476 5.68 -17.67 -8.99
CA GLY A 476 4.59 -17.33 -8.07
C GLY A 476 3.37 -16.68 -8.72
N GLU A 477 3.36 -16.56 -10.05
CA GLU A 477 2.31 -15.91 -10.83
C GLU A 477 1.05 -16.78 -10.95
N ILE A 478 -0.13 -16.18 -10.77
CA ILE A 478 -1.43 -16.82 -11.00
C ILE A 478 -2.26 -15.88 -11.86
N LEU A 479 -2.59 -16.27 -13.09
CA LEU A 479 -3.34 -15.44 -14.03
C LEU A 479 -4.68 -16.10 -14.38
N VAL A 480 -5.74 -15.74 -13.63
CA VAL A 480 -7.10 -16.20 -13.93
C VAL A 480 -7.54 -15.64 -15.28
N GLY A 481 -8.08 -16.50 -16.15
CA GLY A 481 -8.45 -16.13 -17.52
C GLY A 481 -7.28 -16.01 -18.50
N GLY A 482 -6.06 -16.36 -18.09
CA GLY A 482 -4.90 -16.45 -18.98
C GLY A 482 -4.05 -15.18 -19.08
N LYS A 483 -3.02 -15.26 -19.93
CA LYS A 483 -1.90 -14.28 -19.95
C LYS A 483 -2.30 -12.86 -20.36
N ASP A 484 -3.36 -12.70 -21.13
CA ASP A 484 -3.82 -11.39 -21.60
C ASP A 484 -4.34 -10.50 -20.45
N ASN A 485 -4.77 -11.12 -19.34
CA ASN A 485 -5.20 -10.41 -18.13
C ASN A 485 -4.06 -9.88 -17.26
N ARG A 486 -2.81 -10.28 -17.55
CA ARG A 486 -1.64 -9.91 -16.74
C ARG A 486 -1.49 -8.39 -16.65
N LEU A 487 -1.37 -7.86 -15.44
CA LEU A 487 -0.97 -6.48 -15.16
C LEU A 487 0.54 -6.40 -14.89
N ASN A 488 1.06 -5.18 -14.72
CA ASN A 488 2.38 -5.02 -14.12
C ASN A 488 2.31 -5.21 -12.60
N ALA A 489 3.37 -5.75 -12.01
CA ALA A 489 3.47 -5.93 -10.55
C ALA A 489 3.68 -4.59 -9.84
N THR A 490 2.72 -4.18 -8.99
CA THR A 490 2.89 -3.06 -8.07
C THR A 490 3.67 -3.46 -6.82
N THR A 491 4.43 -2.53 -6.25
CA THR A 491 5.20 -2.75 -5.04
C THR A 491 4.31 -2.52 -3.80
N PRO A 492 4.19 -3.51 -2.90
CA PRO A 492 3.57 -3.32 -1.59
C PRO A 492 4.16 -2.11 -0.86
N VAL A 493 3.42 -1.54 0.11
CA VAL A 493 3.77 -0.29 0.81
C VAL A 493 3.68 0.98 -0.05
N PHE A 494 4.15 0.98 -1.29
CA PHE A 494 4.26 2.22 -2.07
C PHE A 494 3.13 2.43 -3.09
N ASN A 495 2.56 1.35 -3.62
CA ASN A 495 1.57 1.35 -4.71
C ASN A 495 2.04 2.08 -5.97
N VAL A 496 3.28 1.81 -6.36
CA VAL A 496 3.87 2.19 -7.66
C VAL A 496 4.62 0.98 -8.21
N LEU A 497 4.95 0.93 -9.49
CA LEU A 497 5.73 -0.20 -10.02
C LEU A 497 7.19 -0.13 -9.55
N GLY A 498 7.84 -1.29 -9.38
CA GLY A 498 9.25 -1.36 -9.00
C GLY A 498 10.17 -0.63 -9.99
N ILE A 499 9.81 -0.64 -11.29
CA ILE A 499 10.51 0.07 -12.36
C ILE A 499 10.41 1.61 -12.26
N ARG A 500 9.45 2.12 -11.46
CA ARG A 500 9.32 3.56 -11.13
C ARG A 500 9.99 3.87 -9.80
N LEU A 501 9.76 3.00 -8.81
CA LEU A 501 10.31 3.15 -7.46
C LEU A 501 11.84 3.23 -7.46
N LYS A 502 12.51 2.28 -8.12
CA LYS A 502 13.97 2.17 -8.11
C LYS A 502 14.69 3.41 -8.62
N PRO A 503 14.45 3.90 -9.86
CA PRO A 503 15.12 5.11 -10.33
C PRO A 503 14.72 6.36 -9.51
N PHE A 504 13.47 6.45 -9.04
CA PHE A 504 13.04 7.59 -8.23
C PHE A 504 13.79 7.67 -6.90
N ILE A 505 13.80 6.60 -6.10
CA ILE A 505 14.48 6.62 -4.81
C ILE A 505 16.01 6.70 -4.96
N ASN A 506 16.58 6.10 -6.01
CA ASN A 506 18.01 6.21 -6.29
C ASN A 506 18.43 7.67 -6.51
N TYR A 507 17.66 8.44 -7.25
CA TYR A 507 17.92 9.86 -7.46
C TYR A 507 18.02 10.65 -6.13
N PHE A 508 17.06 10.50 -5.22
CA PHE A 508 17.06 11.25 -3.95
C PHE A 508 18.13 10.78 -2.96
N TYR A 509 18.56 9.52 -3.06
CA TYR A 509 19.63 8.98 -2.23
C TYR A 509 21.03 9.11 -2.87
N GLY A 510 21.12 9.59 -4.11
CA GLY A 510 22.38 9.69 -4.85
C GLY A 510 22.94 8.33 -5.27
N GLN A 511 22.08 7.34 -5.49
CA GLN A 511 22.43 5.94 -5.82
C GLN A 511 22.20 5.62 -7.30
N ASP A 512 22.06 6.63 -8.15
CA ASP A 512 22.09 6.44 -9.60
C ASP A 512 23.51 5.98 -10.01
N ASN A 513 23.57 4.98 -10.89
CA ASN A 513 24.82 4.43 -11.42
C ASN A 513 25.56 5.47 -12.28
#